data_AF-A0A5K0WH92-F1
#
_entry.id   AF-A0A5K0WH92-F1
#
_cell.length_a   1.000
_cell.length_b   1.000
_cell.length_c   1.000
_cell.angle_alpha   90.00
_cell.angle_beta   90.00
_cell.angle_gamma   90.00
#
_symmetry.space_group_name_H-M   'P 1'
#
loop_
_entity.id
_entity.type
_entity.pdbx_description
1 polymer ?
#
loop_
_entity_poly.entity_id
_entity_poly.type
_entity_poly.pdbx_seq_one_letter_code
_entity_poly.pdbx_strand_id
1 'polypeptide(L)' 'KIADFDISVAAYPEVHPDAKDAQSDILNLKKKVDAGANRAITQFFFNVE' A
#
# COMPACT_ATOMS: atom_id res chain seq x y z
N LYS A 1 9.03 -6.18 -19.20
CA LYS A 1 8.43 -7.04 -18.15
C LYS A 1 9.13 -8.40 -18.20
N ILE A 2 9.60 -8.93 -17.07
CA ILE A 2 10.35 -10.22 -17.01
C ILE A 2 9.38 -11.41 -16.93
N ALA A 3 8.28 -11.27 -16.17
CA ALA A 3 7.16 -12.20 -16.13
C ALA A 3 5.90 -11.45 -15.68
N ASP A 4 4.75 -12.14 -15.70
CA ASP A 4 3.49 -11.65 -15.12
C ASP A 4 3.35 -12.18 -13.69
N PHE A 5 3.98 -11.46 -12.75
CA PHE A 5 3.98 -11.84 -11.34
C PHE A 5 2.66 -11.49 -10.66
N ASP A 6 2.26 -12.31 -9.69
CA ASP A 6 1.27 -11.90 -8.69
C ASP A 6 1.98 -11.11 -7.58
N ILE A 7 1.70 -9.81 -7.51
CA ILE A 7 2.42 -8.85 -6.67
C ILE A 7 1.51 -8.38 -5.53
N SER A 8 1.93 -8.64 -4.30
CA SER A 8 1.33 -8.07 -3.09
C SER A 8 2.17 -6.90 -2.56
N VAL A 9 1.52 -5.85 -2.08
CA VAL A 9 2.20 -4.67 -1.50
C VAL A 9 1.66 -4.33 -0.10
N ALA A 10 2.49 -3.66 0.71
CA ALA A 10 2.07 -3.17 2.01
C ALA A 10 1.05 -2.02 1.90
N ALA A 11 0.10 -1.95 2.83
CA ALA A 11 -0.78 -0.81 3.07
C ALA A 11 -0.75 -0.44 4.57
N TYR A 12 -1.04 0.81 4.90
CA TYR A 12 -0.92 1.33 6.27
C TYR A 12 -2.21 2.02 6.69
N PRO A 13 -3.10 1.35 7.45
CA PRO A 13 -4.33 1.96 7.96
C PRO A 13 -4.05 3.21 8.81
N GLU A 14 -2.93 3.21 9.55
CA GLU A 14 -2.49 4.30 10.42
C GLU A 14 -1.39 5.19 9.80
N VAL A 15 -1.27 5.19 8.47
CA VAL A 15 -0.27 5.97 7.68
C VAL A 15 1.17 5.47 7.87
N HIS A 16 1.93 5.35 6.78
CA HIS A 16 3.36 5.05 6.86
C HIS A 16 4.13 6.14 7.67
N PRO A 17 5.03 5.79 8.61
CA PRO A 17 5.74 6.77 9.44
C PRO A 17 6.52 7.84 8.67
N ASP A 18 7.10 7.45 7.53
CA ASP A 18 7.86 8.37 6.65
C ASP A 18 6.98 9.09 5.60
N ALA A 19 5.66 8.89 5.61
CA ALA A 19 4.78 9.63 4.72
C ALA A 19 4.62 11.07 5.19
N LYS A 20 4.54 12.00 4.25
CA LYS A 20 4.35 13.44 4.56
C LYS A 20 3.04 13.70 5.28
N ASP A 21 1.99 13.01 4.84
CA ASP A 21 0.63 13.08 5.36
C ASP A 21 -0.18 11.86 4.87
N ALA A 22 -1.38 11.65 5.42
CA ALA A 22 -2.25 10.53 5.07
C ALA A 22 -2.63 10.48 3.57
N GLN A 23 -2.80 11.64 2.94
CA GLN A 23 -3.14 11.73 1.52
C GLN A 23 -1.98 11.25 0.64
N SER A 24 -0.76 11.65 0.99
CA SER A 24 0.46 11.22 0.29
C SER A 24 0.68 9.71 0.36
N ASP A 25 0.34 9.09 1.50
CA ASP A 25 0.46 7.64 1.69
C ASP A 25 -0.56 6.86 0.86
N ILE A 26 -1.83 7.31 0.86
CA ILE A 26 -2.87 6.72 0.00
C ILE A 26 -2.55 6.89 -1.49
N LEU A 27 -2.01 8.04 -1.90
CA LEU A 27 -1.55 8.24 -3.28
C LEU A 27 -0.37 7.33 -3.63
N ASN A 28 0.53 7.04 -2.69
CA ASN A 28 1.61 6.08 -2.90
C ASN A 28 1.10 4.64 -2.99
N LEU A 29 0.09 4.27 -2.19
CA LEU A 29 -0.59 2.99 -2.36
C LEU A 29 -1.23 2.88 -3.75
N LYS A 30 -1.93 3.92 -4.20
CA LYS A 30 -2.49 3.96 -5.57
C LYS A 30 -1.41 3.77 -6.64
N LYS A 31 -0.26 4.46 -6.53
CA LYS A 31 0.86 4.29 -7.47
C LYS A 31 1.36 2.85 -7.53
N LYS A 32 1.40 2.13 -6.41
CA LYS A 32 1.80 0.71 -6.37
C LYS A 32 0.80 -0.18 -7.11
N VAL A 33 -0.51 0.09 -6.94
CA VAL A 33 -1.57 -0.61 -7.68
C VAL A 33 -1.48 -0.30 -9.18
N ASP A 34 -1.35 0.97 -9.56
CA ASP A 34 -1.19 1.39 -10.95
C ASP A 34 0.07 0.79 -11.60
N ALA A 35 1.12 0.52 -10.82
CA ALA A 35 2.34 -0.14 -11.28
C ALA A 35 2.20 -1.66 -11.48
N GLY A 36 1.07 -2.25 -11.08
CA GLY A 36 0.76 -3.66 -11.29
C GLY A 36 0.66 -4.52 -10.02
N ALA A 37 0.52 -3.93 -8.83
CA ALA A 37 0.19 -4.71 -7.64
C ALA A 37 -1.24 -5.25 -7.71
N ASN A 38 -1.39 -6.55 -7.45
CA ASN A 38 -2.68 -7.26 -7.49
C ASN A 38 -3.41 -7.22 -6.14
N ARG A 39 -2.66 -7.12 -5.04
CA ARG A 39 -3.21 -7.16 -3.68
C ARG A 39 -2.47 -6.20 -2.75
N ALA A 40 -3.18 -5.73 -1.74
CA ALA A 40 -2.61 -5.01 -0.61
C ALA A 40 -2.82 -5.81 0.68
N ILE A 41 -1.80 -5.86 1.52
CA ILE A 41 -1.86 -6.45 2.88
C ILE A 41 -1.50 -5.33 3.85
N THR A 42 -2.34 -5.09 4.84
CA THR A 42 -2.12 -4.01 5.80
C THR A 42 -0.99 -4.37 6.76
N GLN A 43 -0.35 -3.36 7.35
CA GLN A 43 0.33 -3.52 8.63
C GLN A 43 -0.69 -4.01 9.68
N PHE A 44 -0.23 -4.70 10.73
CA PHE A 44 -1.10 -5.03 11.86
C PHE A 44 -1.62 -3.75 12.51
N PHE A 45 -2.83 -3.83 13.06
CA PHE A 45 -3.45 -2.77 13.85
C PHE A 45 -4.34 -3.44 14.89
N PHE A 46 -4.62 -2.71 15.98
CA PHE A 46 -5.51 -3.19 17.04
C PHE A 46 -6.88 -2.49 17.01
N ASN A 47 -6.99 -1.34 16.33
CA ASN A 47 -8.26 -0.65 16.13
C ASN A 47 -8.91 -1.08 14.81
N VAL A 48 -10.10 -1.67 14.87
CA VAL A 48 -10.82 -2.15 13.67
C VAL A 48 -11.54 -1.04 12.89
N GLU A 49 -11.62 0.16 13.49
CA GLU A 49 -12.18 1.36 12.86
C GLU A 49 -11.20 2.03 11.88
#